data_AF-A0A1A9MI13-F1
#
_entry.id   AF-A0A1A9MI13-F1
#
_cell.length_a   1.000
_cell.length_b   1.000
_cell.length_c   1.000
_cell.angle_alpha   90.00
_cell.angle_beta   90.00
_cell.angle_gamma   90.00
#
_symmetry.space_group_name_H-M   'P 1'
#
loop_
_entity.id
_entity.type
_entity.pdbx_description
1 polymer ?
#
loop_
_entity_poly.entity_id
_entity_poly.type
_entity_poly.pdbx_seq_one_letter_code
_entity_poly.pdbx_strand_id
1 'polypeptide(L)'
;MIQASGVTCTNPLSGTGCTAGNIDAGDFYDVELLPECGDTGFFAGVARATGADIRDAVPATGSTATATARLAQGQLVCVQGIARTGQHPRYYYVVAIPASSVASCKNAALCETYGDRPIHRLKPTGSAACRPAAQGRYVGDCAQGWVDAAVLDVFSNGI
;
A
#
# COMPACT_ATOMS: atom_id res chain seq x y z
N MET A 1 2.54 -9.23 8.46
CA MET A 1 1.56 -10.07 7.75
C MET A 1 0.31 -9.23 7.52
N ILE A 2 -0.17 -9.13 6.28
CA ILE A 2 -1.26 -8.24 5.83
C ILE A 2 -2.64 -8.77 6.29
N GLN A 3 -2.75 -9.20 7.55
CA GLN A 3 -3.93 -9.86 8.11
C GLN A 3 -5.11 -8.90 8.30
N ALA A 4 -4.86 -7.59 8.34
CA ALA A 4 -5.85 -6.53 8.53
C ALA A 4 -6.44 -5.96 7.23
N SER A 5 -6.35 -6.70 6.12
CA SER A 5 -6.63 -6.17 4.76
C SER A 5 -7.74 -6.91 3.99
N GLY A 6 -8.35 -7.92 4.61
CA GLY A 6 -9.25 -8.86 3.93
C GLY A 6 -8.55 -9.91 3.06
N VAL A 7 -7.23 -10.02 3.12
CA VAL A 7 -6.47 -11.08 2.42
C VAL A 7 -6.54 -12.40 3.17
N THR A 8 -6.87 -13.46 2.44
CA THR A 8 -6.82 -14.85 2.90
C THR A 8 -5.84 -15.62 2.02
N CYS A 9 -4.91 -16.37 2.62
CA CYS A 9 -3.94 -17.19 1.89
C CYS A 9 -4.15 -18.67 2.16
N THR A 10 -4.04 -19.50 1.13
CA THR A 10 -4.06 -20.97 1.29
C THR A 10 -2.90 -21.45 2.16
N ASN A 11 -1.71 -20.84 2.02
CA ASN A 11 -0.60 -21.03 2.94
C ASN A 11 -0.15 -19.68 3.53
N PRO A 12 -0.60 -19.35 4.75
CA PRO A 12 -0.25 -18.10 5.40
C PRO A 12 1.27 -17.96 5.66
N LEU A 13 1.98 -19.05 5.95
CA LEU A 13 3.39 -18.98 6.32
C LEU A 13 4.29 -18.60 5.14
N SER A 14 3.97 -19.11 3.94
CA SER A 14 4.68 -18.76 2.70
C SER A 14 4.07 -17.57 1.97
N GLY A 15 2.88 -17.10 2.37
CA GLY A 15 2.18 -16.02 1.67
C GLY A 15 1.74 -16.40 0.25
N THR A 16 1.45 -17.67 0.00
CA THR A 16 1.10 -18.20 -1.33
C THR A 16 -0.37 -18.55 -1.44
N GLY A 17 -0.94 -18.37 -2.65
CA GLY A 17 -2.35 -18.62 -2.92
C GLY A 17 -3.24 -17.64 -2.16
N CYS A 18 -2.87 -16.36 -2.17
CA CYS A 18 -3.61 -15.32 -1.47
C CYS A 18 -4.69 -14.72 -2.36
N THR A 19 -5.85 -14.47 -1.78
CA THR A 19 -7.00 -13.84 -2.43
C THR A 19 -7.61 -12.78 -1.52
N ALA A 20 -8.26 -11.79 -2.11
CA ALA A 20 -9.08 -10.81 -1.40
C ALA A 20 -10.37 -10.50 -2.18
N GLY A 21 -11.40 -9.98 -1.50
CA GLY A 21 -12.70 -9.71 -2.10
C GLY A 21 -13.73 -10.81 -1.78
N ASN A 22 -14.70 -11.01 -2.67
CA ASN A 22 -15.82 -11.93 -2.48
C ASN A 22 -15.74 -13.10 -3.47
N ILE A 23 -15.20 -14.22 -2.99
CA ILE A 23 -15.01 -15.44 -3.80
C ILE A 23 -16.36 -16.03 -4.21
N ASP A 24 -17.34 -16.06 -3.30
CA ASP A 24 -18.67 -16.66 -3.55
C ASP A 24 -19.44 -15.91 -4.65
N ALA A 25 -19.23 -14.60 -4.76
CA ALA A 25 -19.82 -13.77 -5.81
C ALA A 25 -18.99 -13.76 -7.12
N GLY A 26 -17.83 -14.42 -7.15
CA GLY A 26 -16.89 -14.35 -8.28
C GLY A 26 -16.21 -12.99 -8.47
N ASP A 27 -16.29 -12.11 -7.46
CA ASP A 27 -15.70 -10.76 -7.46
C ASP A 27 -14.55 -10.72 -6.45
N PHE A 28 -13.46 -11.37 -6.83
CA PHE A 28 -12.26 -11.50 -6.02
C PHE A 28 -11.02 -11.20 -6.84
N TYR A 29 -9.91 -11.02 -6.13
CA TYR A 29 -8.61 -10.71 -6.68
C TYR A 29 -7.60 -11.75 -6.23
N ASP A 30 -6.72 -12.14 -7.14
CA ASP A 30 -5.49 -12.83 -6.78
C ASP A 30 -4.53 -11.82 -6.16
N VAL A 31 -3.97 -12.15 -5.01
CA VAL A 31 -3.09 -11.26 -4.25
C VAL A 31 -1.68 -11.82 -4.26
N GLU A 32 -0.77 -11.03 -4.81
CA GLU A 32 0.67 -11.24 -4.73
C GLU A 32 1.21 -10.45 -3.54
N LEU A 33 1.86 -11.12 -2.59
CA LEU A 33 2.52 -10.45 -1.46
C LEU A 33 3.97 -10.13 -1.82
N LEU A 34 4.38 -8.90 -1.56
CA LEU A 34 5.72 -8.41 -1.84
C LEU A 34 6.58 -8.37 -0.56
N PRO A 35 7.91 -8.30 -0.70
CA PRO A 35 8.80 -8.09 0.43
C PRO A 35 8.47 -6.83 1.24
N GLU A 36 9.02 -6.78 2.46
CA GLU A 36 8.93 -5.61 3.33
C GLU A 36 9.61 -4.37 2.69
N CYS A 37 9.31 -3.19 3.24
CA CYS A 37 9.64 -1.88 2.68
C CYS A 37 11.11 -1.44 2.92
N GLY A 38 12.05 -2.37 2.72
CA GLY A 38 13.50 -2.15 2.81
C GLY A 38 14.13 -1.75 1.48
N ASP A 39 15.45 -1.94 1.35
CA ASP A 39 16.23 -1.50 0.19
C ASP A 39 15.80 -2.11 -1.15
N THR A 40 15.22 -3.32 -1.12
CA THR A 40 14.67 -3.99 -2.30
C THR A 40 13.14 -3.84 -2.41
N GLY A 41 12.57 -2.87 -1.70
CA GLY A 41 11.13 -2.62 -1.67
C GLY A 41 10.59 -2.17 -3.03
N PHE A 42 9.28 -2.33 -3.19
CA PHE A 42 8.54 -1.82 -4.32
C PHE A 42 7.84 -0.53 -3.92
N PHE A 43 8.03 0.55 -4.65
CA PHE A 43 7.56 1.88 -4.23
C PHE A 43 6.62 2.48 -5.26
N ALA A 44 5.83 3.43 -4.81
CA ALA A 44 4.95 4.19 -5.67
C ALA A 44 4.74 5.60 -5.13
N GLY A 45 4.26 6.47 -6.01
CA GLY A 45 3.89 7.82 -5.71
C GLY A 45 2.43 8.08 -6.07
N VAL A 46 1.71 8.86 -5.26
CA VAL A 46 0.35 9.29 -5.61
C VAL A 46 0.41 10.29 -6.77
N ALA A 47 -0.02 9.86 -7.95
CA ALA A 47 0.09 10.62 -9.20
C ALA A 47 -1.06 11.62 -9.38
N ARG A 48 -2.27 11.21 -8.98
CA ARG A 48 -3.50 11.98 -9.22
C ARG A 48 -3.54 13.24 -8.35
N ALA A 49 -3.91 14.36 -8.96
CA ALA A 49 -4.11 15.64 -8.26
C ALA A 49 -5.17 15.60 -7.16
N THR A 50 -6.17 14.72 -7.29
CA THR A 50 -7.19 14.51 -6.26
C THR A 50 -6.70 13.70 -5.06
N GLY A 51 -5.48 13.18 -5.09
CA GLY A 51 -4.95 12.27 -4.09
C GLY A 51 -5.46 10.83 -4.24
N ALA A 52 -5.28 10.03 -3.19
CA ALA A 52 -5.64 8.62 -3.16
C ALA A 52 -6.29 8.23 -1.83
N ASP A 53 -7.42 7.54 -1.87
CA ASP A 53 -8.01 6.95 -0.66
C ASP A 53 -7.36 5.60 -0.35
N ILE A 54 -6.96 5.43 0.91
CA ILE A 54 -6.55 4.16 1.49
C ILE A 54 -7.78 3.48 2.06
N ARG A 55 -8.02 2.22 1.67
CA ARG A 55 -9.13 1.41 2.17
C ARG A 55 -8.65 0.24 3.01
N ASP A 56 -9.45 -0.15 4.00
CA ASP A 56 -9.16 -1.29 4.86
C ASP A 56 -9.35 -2.65 4.18
N ALA A 57 -10.11 -2.72 3.08
CA ALA A 57 -10.25 -3.89 2.23
C ALA A 57 -10.30 -3.49 0.75
N VAL A 58 -10.06 -4.46 -0.14
CA VAL A 58 -10.34 -4.27 -1.57
C VAL A 58 -11.85 -4.09 -1.79
N PRO A 59 -12.28 -3.11 -2.59
CA PRO A 59 -13.66 -3.02 -3.01
C PRO A 59 -14.07 -4.27 -3.80
N ALA A 60 -15.12 -4.93 -3.34
CA ALA A 60 -15.77 -6.07 -3.99
C ALA A 60 -17.28 -6.07 -3.70
N THR A 61 -18.03 -6.90 -4.41
CA THR A 61 -19.47 -7.07 -4.29
C THR A 61 -19.84 -7.46 -2.86
N GLY A 62 -20.69 -6.65 -2.23
CA GLY A 62 -21.09 -6.83 -0.83
C GLY A 62 -20.02 -6.48 0.20
N SER A 63 -18.86 -5.96 -0.21
CA SER A 63 -17.81 -5.54 0.73
C SER A 63 -18.19 -4.27 1.50
N THR A 64 -17.74 -4.19 2.74
CA THR A 64 -17.82 -2.99 3.58
C THR A 64 -16.50 -2.21 3.54
N ALA A 65 -15.77 -2.23 2.41
CA ALA A 65 -14.49 -1.55 2.28
C ALA A 65 -14.68 -0.05 2.53
N THR A 66 -13.98 0.50 3.52
CA THR A 66 -14.10 1.92 3.90
C THR A 66 -12.77 2.63 3.79
N ALA A 67 -12.82 3.89 3.37
CA ALA A 67 -11.65 4.75 3.37
C ALA A 67 -11.23 5.05 4.82
N THR A 68 -9.96 4.82 5.15
CA THR A 68 -9.38 5.03 6.47
C THR A 68 -8.49 6.28 6.51
N ALA A 69 -7.93 6.64 5.37
CA ALA A 69 -7.14 7.85 5.19
C ALA A 69 -7.15 8.28 3.71
N ARG A 70 -6.78 9.54 3.48
CA ARG A 70 -6.51 10.08 2.14
C ARG A 70 -5.07 10.58 2.07
N LEU A 71 -4.35 10.10 1.05
CA LEU A 71 -3.03 10.53 0.69
C LEU A 71 -3.11 11.70 -0.29
N ALA A 72 -2.28 12.72 -0.11
CA ALA A 72 -2.14 13.82 -1.06
C ALA A 72 -1.35 13.40 -2.31
N GLN A 73 -1.49 14.17 -3.39
CA GLN A 73 -0.63 14.04 -4.57
C GLN A 73 0.85 14.17 -4.17
N GLY A 74 1.70 13.34 -4.76
CA GLY A 74 3.13 13.33 -4.47
C GLY A 74 3.48 12.59 -3.18
N GLN A 75 2.53 11.91 -2.53
CA GLN A 75 2.87 11.08 -1.36
C GLN A 75 3.62 9.82 -1.79
N LEU A 76 4.79 9.58 -1.19
CA LEU A 76 5.52 8.32 -1.33
C LEU A 76 4.85 7.21 -0.52
N VAL A 77 4.76 6.02 -1.13
CA VAL A 77 4.32 4.80 -0.46
C VAL A 77 5.19 3.62 -0.85
N CYS A 78 5.27 2.64 0.04
CA CYS A 78 5.78 1.31 -0.27
C CYS A 78 4.61 0.36 -0.53
N VAL A 79 4.74 -0.46 -1.57
CA VAL A 79 3.78 -1.50 -1.96
C VAL A 79 4.19 -2.83 -1.34
N GLN A 80 3.29 -3.45 -0.58
CA GLN A 80 3.49 -4.76 0.05
C GLN A 80 2.56 -5.83 -0.51
N GLY A 81 1.63 -5.46 -1.39
CA GLY A 81 0.76 -6.42 -2.06
C GLY A 81 0.15 -5.86 -3.34
N ILE A 82 -0.13 -6.76 -4.27
CA ILE A 82 -0.76 -6.45 -5.55
C ILE A 82 -2.00 -7.33 -5.68
N ALA A 83 -3.19 -6.71 -5.72
CA ALA A 83 -4.44 -7.38 -6.04
C ALA A 83 -4.71 -7.26 -7.54
N ARG A 84 -4.84 -8.40 -8.22
CA ARG A 84 -5.00 -8.49 -9.67
C ARG A 84 -6.30 -9.16 -10.05
N THR A 85 -6.83 -8.76 -11.20
CA THR A 85 -7.81 -9.55 -11.96
C THR A 85 -7.12 -9.97 -13.24
N GLY A 86 -6.75 -11.25 -13.35
CA GLY A 86 -5.86 -11.72 -14.40
C GLY A 86 -4.47 -11.08 -14.28
N GLN A 87 -3.95 -10.53 -15.39
CA GLN A 87 -2.59 -9.96 -15.41
C GLN A 87 -2.50 -8.50 -14.95
N HIS A 88 -3.62 -7.80 -14.82
CA HIS A 88 -3.65 -6.37 -14.55
C HIS A 88 -3.79 -6.07 -13.05
N PRO A 89 -2.85 -5.31 -12.44
CA PRO A 89 -3.02 -4.77 -11.10
C PRO A 89 -4.26 -3.89 -11.03
N ARG A 90 -5.15 -4.18 -10.09
CA ARG A 90 -6.34 -3.37 -9.82
C ARG A 90 -6.16 -2.52 -8.57
N TYR A 91 -5.56 -3.10 -7.52
CA TYR A 91 -5.25 -2.40 -6.29
C TYR A 91 -3.84 -2.75 -5.78
N TYR A 92 -3.22 -1.79 -5.11
CA TYR A 92 -1.98 -2.00 -4.37
C TYR A 92 -2.26 -1.88 -2.89
N TYR A 93 -1.75 -2.83 -2.09
CA TYR A 93 -1.69 -2.67 -0.66
C TYR A 93 -0.43 -1.88 -0.34
N VAL A 94 -0.59 -0.69 0.21
CA VAL A 94 0.50 0.25 0.42
C VAL A 94 0.64 0.65 1.87
N VAL A 95 1.84 1.07 2.24
CA VAL A 95 2.17 1.73 3.49
C VAL A 95 2.81 3.07 3.16
N ALA A 96 2.25 4.17 3.66
CA ALA A 96 2.90 5.47 3.61
C ALA A 96 4.05 5.49 4.63
N ILE A 97 5.27 5.65 4.12
CA ILE A 97 6.51 5.60 4.89
C ILE A 97 7.26 6.92 4.72
N PRO A 98 8.11 7.30 5.69
CA PRO A 98 8.94 8.50 5.57
C PRO A 98 9.88 8.40 4.35
N ALA A 99 9.90 9.39 3.46
CA ALA A 99 10.78 9.38 2.30
C ALA A 99 12.26 9.30 2.69
N SER A 100 12.64 9.89 3.82
CA SER A 100 13.99 9.82 4.38
C SER A 100 14.46 8.40 4.76
N SER A 101 13.53 7.45 4.91
CA SER A 101 13.84 6.05 5.23
C SER A 101 14.16 5.20 4.00
N VAL A 102 13.90 5.72 2.80
CA VAL A 102 14.20 5.05 1.54
C VAL A 102 15.59 5.47 1.06
N ALA A 103 16.53 4.53 0.99
CA ALA A 103 17.92 4.85 0.62
C ALA A 103 18.04 5.53 -0.76
N SER A 104 17.23 5.09 -1.73
CA SER A 104 17.17 5.66 -3.08
C SER A 104 16.61 7.08 -3.13
N CYS A 105 15.91 7.54 -2.07
CA CYS A 105 15.45 8.93 -1.96
C CYS A 105 16.55 9.92 -1.60
N LYS A 106 17.69 9.46 -1.08
CA LYS A 106 18.76 10.36 -0.64
C LYS A 106 19.38 11.07 -1.84
N ASN A 107 19.10 12.37 -1.97
CA ASN A 107 19.57 13.25 -3.05
C ASN A 107 19.00 12.94 -4.45
N ALA A 108 17.82 12.30 -4.53
CA ALA A 108 17.18 11.98 -5.82
C ALA A 108 16.00 12.91 -6.13
N ALA A 109 15.88 13.34 -7.39
CA ALA A 109 14.74 14.11 -7.90
C ALA A 109 13.39 13.35 -7.73
N LEU A 110 13.47 12.02 -7.62
CA LEU A 110 12.31 11.18 -7.33
C LEU A 110 11.62 11.62 -6.02
N CYS A 111 12.37 12.08 -5.02
CA CYS A 111 11.80 12.41 -3.72
C CYS A 111 11.49 13.90 -3.53
N GLU A 112 11.91 14.72 -4.51
CA GLU A 112 11.26 16.01 -4.78
C GLU A 112 9.83 15.79 -5.30
N THR A 113 9.68 14.84 -6.24
CA THR A 113 8.38 14.48 -6.85
C THR A 113 7.47 13.75 -5.87
N TYR A 114 7.95 12.65 -5.30
CA TYR A 114 7.24 11.76 -4.39
C TYR A 114 7.92 11.70 -3.02
N GLY A 115 7.35 12.37 -2.02
CA GLY A 115 7.95 12.47 -0.69
C GLY A 115 6.92 12.48 0.41
N ASP A 116 7.31 13.00 1.57
CA ASP A 116 6.40 13.19 2.69
C ASP A 116 5.37 14.26 2.33
N ARG A 117 4.08 13.93 2.49
CA ARG A 117 2.95 14.85 2.30
C ARG A 117 1.96 14.70 3.47
N PRO A 118 1.08 15.69 3.67
CA PRO A 118 0.02 15.56 4.65
C PRO A 118 -0.89 14.37 4.33
N ILE A 119 -1.16 13.55 5.35
CA ILE A 119 -2.12 12.45 5.29
C ILE A 119 -3.36 12.84 6.08
N HIS A 120 -4.51 12.88 5.41
CA HIS A 120 -5.78 13.17 6.06
C HIS A 120 -6.40 11.87 6.59
N ARG A 121 -6.45 11.73 7.92
CA ARG A 121 -7.04 10.55 8.57
C ARG A 121 -8.57 10.67 8.63
N LEU A 122 -9.25 9.64 8.20
CA LEU A 122 -10.72 9.54 8.24
C LEU A 122 -11.20 8.70 9.42
N LYS A 123 -10.36 7.79 9.91
CA LYS A 123 -10.55 7.05 11.16
C LYS A 123 -9.51 7.51 12.19
N PRO A 124 -9.87 7.60 13.49
CA PRO A 124 -8.91 7.85 14.54
C PRO A 124 -7.80 6.80 14.51
N THR A 125 -6.55 7.26 14.65
CA THR A 125 -5.39 6.41 14.86
C THR A 125 -4.80 6.70 16.24
N GLY A 126 -3.79 5.93 16.65
CA GLY A 126 -2.97 6.34 17.78
C GLY A 126 -2.20 7.64 17.50
N SER A 127 -1.37 8.03 18.48
CA SER A 127 -0.48 9.19 18.41
C SER A 127 0.98 8.82 18.10
N ALA A 128 1.27 7.55 17.78
CA ALA A 128 2.62 7.08 17.50
C ALA A 128 3.03 7.43 16.06
N ALA A 129 4.06 8.26 15.91
CA ALA A 129 4.60 8.57 14.58
C ALA A 129 5.02 7.29 13.83
N CYS A 130 4.72 7.25 12.53
CA CYS A 130 5.20 6.19 11.64
C CYS A 130 6.73 6.27 11.55
N ARG A 131 7.42 5.19 11.90
CA ARG A 131 8.89 5.15 11.93
C ARG A 131 9.43 3.82 11.42
N PRO A 132 10.63 3.82 10.80
CA PRO A 132 11.28 2.59 10.39
C PRO A 132 11.59 1.71 11.61
N ALA A 133 11.51 0.41 11.40
CA ALA A 133 11.93 -0.66 12.28
C ALA A 133 12.88 -1.60 11.54
N ALA A 134 13.35 -2.65 12.23
CA ALA A 134 14.26 -3.61 11.61
C ALA A 134 13.64 -4.27 10.36
N GLN A 135 14.49 -4.61 9.40
CA GLN A 135 14.14 -5.41 8.21
C GLN A 135 13.08 -4.76 7.32
N GLY A 136 13.13 -3.44 7.14
CA GLY A 136 12.22 -2.72 6.23
C GLY A 136 10.78 -2.62 6.74
N ARG A 137 10.54 -2.99 8.00
CA ARG A 137 9.22 -2.84 8.63
C ARG A 137 9.02 -1.40 9.11
N TYR A 138 7.77 -1.02 9.27
CA TYR A 138 7.38 0.27 9.85
C TYR A 138 6.42 0.04 11.00
N VAL A 139 6.58 0.83 12.07
CA VAL A 139 5.79 0.72 13.30
C VAL A 139 5.22 2.09 13.68
N GLY A 140 4.20 2.07 14.53
CA GLY A 140 3.39 3.23 14.86
C GLY A 140 2.18 3.33 13.93
N ASP A 141 1.59 4.51 13.84
CA ASP A 141 0.36 4.74 13.10
C ASP A 141 0.65 5.02 11.61
N CYS A 142 1.36 4.14 10.92
CA CYS A 142 1.56 4.28 9.47
C CYS A 142 0.22 4.18 8.72
N ALA A 143 -0.01 5.05 7.74
CA ALA A 143 -1.20 4.94 6.91
C ALA A 143 -1.01 3.76 5.96
N GLN A 144 -1.89 2.76 6.03
CA GLN A 144 -1.76 1.56 5.23
C GLN A 144 -3.11 1.00 4.82
N GLY A 145 -3.14 0.36 3.65
CA GLY A 145 -4.34 -0.23 3.09
C GLY A 145 -4.33 -0.28 1.56
N TRP A 146 -5.47 -0.63 0.98
CA TRP A 146 -5.66 -0.78 -0.46
C TRP A 146 -5.93 0.55 -1.15
N VAL A 147 -5.17 0.80 -2.21
CA VAL A 147 -5.27 1.98 -3.07
C VAL A 147 -5.50 1.52 -4.51
N ASP A 148 -6.31 2.28 -5.26
CA ASP A 148 -6.55 2.01 -6.68
C ASP A 148 -5.25 2.10 -7.49
N ALA A 149 -4.94 1.09 -8.30
CA ALA A 149 -3.70 1.08 -9.07
C ALA A 149 -3.60 2.26 -10.06
N ALA A 150 -4.71 2.77 -10.58
CA ALA A 150 -4.74 3.84 -11.58
C ALA A 150 -4.44 5.24 -11.01
N VAL A 151 -4.24 5.37 -9.69
CA VAL A 151 -3.87 6.63 -9.04
C VAL A 151 -2.43 6.67 -8.57
N LEU A 152 -1.67 5.58 -8.79
CA LEU A 152 -0.30 5.42 -8.36
C LEU A 152 0.63 5.33 -9.57
N ASP A 153 1.74 6.08 -9.51
CA ASP A 153 2.90 5.87 -10.36
C ASP A 153 3.84 4.93 -9.64
N VAL A 154 3.99 3.72 -10.16
CA VAL A 154 4.75 2.65 -9.52
C VAL A 154 6.17 2.63 -10.07
N PHE A 155 7.14 2.46 -9.18
CA PHE A 155 8.56 2.37 -9.50
C PHE A 155 9.25 1.37 -8.58
N SER A 156 10.02 0.45 -9.16
CA SER A 156 10.92 -0.42 -8.40
C SER A 156 12.14 0.37 -7.94
N ASN A 157 12.72 0.01 -6.79
CA ASN A 157 14.02 0.53 -6.37
C ASN A 157 15.10 0.10 -7.39
N GLY A 158 15.35 0.98 -8.38
CA GLY A 158 16.41 0.75 -9.37
C GLY A 158 16.48 1.63 -10.62
N ILE A 159 15.53 2.55 -10.88
CA ILE A 159 15.24 3.11 -12.24
C ILE A 159 14.65 2.05 -13.17
#